data_AF-D8FF93-F1
#
_entry.id   AF-D8FF93-F1
#
_cell.length_a   1.000
_cell.length_b   1.000
_cell.length_c   1.000
_cell.angle_alpha   90.00
_cell.angle_beta   90.00
_cell.angle_gamma   90.00
#
_symmetry.space_group_name_H-M   'P 1'
#
loop_
_entity.id
_entity.type
_entity.pdbx_description
1 polymer ?
#
loop_
_entity_poly.entity_id
_entity_poly.type
_entity_poly.pdbx_seq_one_letter_code
_entity_poly.pdbx_strand_id
1 'polypeptide(L)'
;MLSTSVELQLKLELPVAVTNIAGNAEEGSQIIENKEQLHSHHDADGKIDIADAKYDIIKNYQYIRGKGSIPIIDYNRRNEDLSKSAMLNRGYDQNGLAL
;
A
#
# COMPACT_ATOMS: atom_id res chain seq x y z
N MET A 1 0.20 9.66 -8.07
CA MET A 1 0.89 8.48 -7.52
C MET A 1 1.72 7.81 -8.61
N LEU A 2 2.97 7.44 -8.30
CA LEU A 2 3.84 6.64 -9.17
C LEU A 2 3.93 5.23 -8.57
N SER A 3 3.67 4.21 -9.37
CA SER A 3 3.89 2.81 -9.01
C SER A 3 5.06 2.27 -9.80
N THR A 4 6.01 1.69 -9.10
CA THR A 4 7.24 1.17 -9.68
C THR A 4 7.44 -0.29 -9.29
N SER A 5 7.90 -1.09 -10.24
CA SER A 5 8.30 -2.46 -10.00
C SER A 5 9.82 -2.53 -9.85
N VAL A 6 10.30 -3.29 -8.88
CA VAL A 6 11.73 -3.49 -8.64
C VAL A 6 12.08 -4.94 -8.98
N GLU A 7 12.93 -5.12 -10.01
CA GLU A 7 13.46 -6.42 -10.39
C GLU A 7 14.86 -6.61 -9.79
N LEU A 8 14.95 -7.44 -8.75
CA LEU A 8 16.17 -7.64 -7.96
C LEU A 8 17.30 -8.29 -8.76
N GLN A 9 16.98 -9.19 -9.70
CA GLN A 9 18.01 -9.87 -10.49
C GLN A 9 18.68 -8.91 -11.48
N LEU A 10 17.88 -8.02 -12.09
CA LEU A 10 18.36 -7.04 -13.05
C LEU A 10 18.85 -5.74 -12.40
N LYS A 11 18.56 -5.54 -11.11
CA LYS A 11 18.83 -4.29 -10.36
C LYS A 11 18.22 -3.07 -11.05
N LEU A 12 17.03 -3.25 -11.61
CA LEU A 12 16.29 -2.22 -12.32
C LEU A 12 14.99 -1.89 -11.59
N GLU A 13 14.68 -0.60 -11.57
CA GLU A 13 13.40 -0.08 -11.14
C GLU A 13 12.67 0.43 -12.40
N LEU A 14 11.47 -0.09 -12.65
CA LEU A 14 10.68 0.22 -13.84
C LEU A 14 9.35 0.85 -13.45
N PRO A 15 9.03 2.08 -13.93
CA PRO A 15 7.71 2.67 -13.73
C PRO A 15 6.69 1.83 -14.48
N VAL A 16 5.68 1.36 -13.76
CA VAL A 16 4.66 0.46 -14.32
C VAL A 16 3.29 1.10 -14.35
N ALA A 17 3.00 2.06 -13.47
CA ALA A 17 1.77 2.85 -13.54
C ALA A 17 1.95 4.27 -13.00
N VAL A 18 1.27 5.24 -13.63
CA VAL A 18 1.23 6.63 -13.20
C VAL A 18 -0.21 7.09 -13.17
N THR A 19 -0.64 7.59 -12.01
CA THR A 19 -1.99 8.11 -11.83
C THR A 19 -1.92 9.56 -11.40
N ASN A 20 -2.41 10.44 -12.27
CA ASN A 20 -2.45 11.87 -12.03
C ASN A 20 -3.84 12.24 -11.54
N ILE A 21 -3.95 12.59 -10.27
CA ILE A 21 -5.20 13.03 -9.64
C ILE A 21 -4.96 14.32 -8.86
N ALA A 22 -6.02 15.12 -8.73
CA ALA A 22 -6.00 16.29 -7.86
C ALA A 22 -5.87 15.83 -6.40
N GLY A 23 -5.04 16.51 -5.61
CA GLY A 23 -4.81 16.18 -4.21
C GLY A 23 -6.12 16.24 -3.41
N ASN A 24 -6.55 15.10 -2.86
CA ASN A 24 -7.78 14.97 -2.07
C ASN A 24 -7.65 13.84 -1.03
N ALA A 25 -8.68 13.66 -0.20
CA ALA A 25 -8.67 12.67 0.89
C ALA A 25 -8.66 11.21 0.40
N GLU A 26 -9.03 10.96 -0.86
CA GLU A 26 -9.09 9.61 -1.45
C GLU A 26 -7.74 9.14 -2.01
N GLU A 27 -6.76 10.04 -2.10
CA GLU A 27 -5.47 9.77 -2.74
C GLU A 27 -4.71 8.60 -2.11
N GLY A 28 -4.90 8.35 -0.80
CA GLY A 28 -4.29 7.21 -0.11
C GLY A 28 -4.84 5.84 -0.54
N SER A 29 -5.94 5.76 -1.31
CA SER A 29 -6.53 4.49 -1.77
C SER A 29 -6.19 4.13 -3.23
N GLN A 30 -5.49 5.02 -3.93
CA GLN A 30 -5.16 4.89 -5.35
C GLN A 30 -4.24 3.70 -5.69
N ILE A 31 -3.60 3.11 -4.67
CA ILE A 31 -2.82 1.88 -4.82
C ILE A 31 -3.64 0.71 -5.35
N ILE A 32 -4.92 0.65 -5.00
CA ILE A 32 -5.84 -0.41 -5.44
C ILE A 32 -6.09 -0.27 -6.95
N GLU A 33 -6.46 0.94 -7.37
CA GLU A 33 -6.74 1.24 -8.78
C GLU A 33 -5.53 0.95 -9.67
N ASN A 34 -4.34 1.38 -9.26
CA ASN A 34 -3.12 1.11 -10.00
C ASN A 34 -2.80 -0.37 -10.10
N LYS A 35 -3.01 -1.14 -9.02
CA LYS A 35 -2.77 -2.59 -9.06
C LYS A 35 -3.76 -3.32 -9.96
N GLU A 36 -5.04 -2.94 -9.96
CA GLU A 36 -6.01 -3.52 -10.90
C GLU A 36 -5.65 -3.18 -12.36
N GLN A 37 -5.20 -1.95 -12.63
CA GLN A 37 -4.73 -1.57 -13.97
C GLN A 37 -3.50 -2.37 -14.40
N LEU A 38 -2.53 -2.56 -13.49
CA LEU A 38 -1.32 -3.34 -13.73
C LEU A 38 -1.62 -4.80 -14.01
N HIS A 39 -2.45 -5.41 -13.16
CA HIS A 39 -2.89 -6.79 -13.35
C HIS A 39 -3.61 -6.94 -14.70
N SER A 40 -4.52 -6.02 -15.03
CA SER A 40 -5.25 -6.06 -16.30
C SER A 40 -4.34 -5.88 -17.53
N HIS A 41 -3.26 -5.12 -17.45
CA HIS A 41 -2.38 -4.85 -18.60
C HIS A 41 -1.24 -5.86 -18.74
N HIS A 42 -0.74 -6.39 -17.62
CA HIS A 42 0.48 -7.19 -17.58
C HIS A 42 0.28 -8.61 -17.03
N ASP A 43 -0.92 -8.97 -16.59
CA ASP A 43 -1.23 -10.24 -15.91
C ASP A 43 -0.20 -10.57 -14.82
N ALA A 44 0.15 -9.53 -14.06
CA ALA A 44 1.27 -9.54 -13.12
C ALA A 44 0.83 -9.03 -11.76
N ASP A 45 1.08 -9.83 -10.73
CA ASP A 45 0.84 -9.48 -9.34
C ASP A 45 2.16 -9.28 -8.59
N GLY A 46 2.27 -8.14 -7.90
CA GLY A 46 3.38 -7.88 -6.99
C GLY A 46 3.34 -8.82 -5.79
N LYS A 47 4.50 -9.38 -5.39
CA LYS A 47 4.59 -10.24 -4.20
C LYS A 47 4.70 -9.43 -2.90
N ILE A 48 5.33 -8.26 -2.99
CA ILE A 48 5.55 -7.34 -1.89
C ILE A 48 5.15 -5.96 -2.38
N ASP A 49 4.28 -5.30 -1.63
CA ASP A 49 3.83 -3.95 -1.91
C ASP A 49 4.46 -3.00 -0.90
N ILE A 50 5.26 -2.05 -1.40
CA ILE A 50 5.95 -1.06 -0.57
C ILE A 50 5.30 0.30 -0.80
N ALA A 51 4.86 0.97 0.26
CA ALA A 51 4.21 2.27 0.14
C ALA A 51 4.54 3.20 1.32
N ASP A 52 4.37 4.51 1.11
CA ASP A 52 4.57 5.52 2.16
C ASP A 52 3.38 5.60 3.13
N ALA A 53 3.55 6.38 4.21
CA ALA A 53 2.58 6.53 5.29
C ALA A 53 1.21 7.08 4.85
N LYS A 54 1.09 7.72 3.69
CA LYS A 54 -0.22 8.13 3.16
C LYS A 54 -1.13 6.94 2.84
N TYR A 55 -0.53 5.79 2.56
CA TYR A 55 -1.24 4.55 2.19
C TYR A 55 -1.50 3.63 3.39
N ASP A 56 -1.17 4.06 4.61
CA ASP A 56 -1.46 3.36 5.87
C ASP A 56 -2.97 3.42 6.18
N ILE A 57 -3.75 2.71 5.38
CA ILE A 57 -5.21 2.68 5.42
C ILE A 57 -5.65 1.23 5.41
N ILE A 58 -6.52 0.83 6.33
CA ILE A 58 -7.02 -0.55 6.51
C ILE A 58 -7.47 -1.19 5.17
N LYS A 59 -8.16 -0.42 4.33
CA LYS A 59 -8.64 -0.87 3.01
C LYS A 59 -7.49 -1.34 2.11
N ASN A 60 -6.33 -0.69 2.15
CA ASN A 60 -5.16 -1.07 1.35
C ASN A 60 -4.57 -2.38 1.86
N TYR A 61 -4.42 -2.55 3.18
CA TYR A 61 -3.94 -3.82 3.75
C TYR A 61 -4.86 -4.98 3.40
N GLN A 62 -6.18 -4.79 3.51
CA GLN A 62 -7.17 -5.81 3.16
C GLN A 62 -7.07 -6.21 1.69
N TYR A 63 -6.99 -5.23 0.80
CA TYR A 63 -6.84 -5.48 -0.64
C TYR A 63 -5.54 -6.22 -0.96
N ILE A 64 -4.40 -5.73 -0.48
CA ILE A 64 -3.06 -6.30 -0.74
C ILE A 64 -3.00 -7.76 -0.24
N ARG A 65 -3.45 -8.01 0.99
CA ARG A 65 -3.50 -9.36 1.56
C ARG A 65 -4.50 -10.26 0.82
N GLY A 66 -5.63 -9.71 0.36
CA GLY A 66 -6.62 -10.43 -0.44
C GLY A 66 -6.09 -10.92 -1.79
N LYS A 67 -5.09 -10.23 -2.36
CA LYS A 67 -4.36 -10.65 -3.57
C LYS A 67 -3.18 -11.59 -3.27
N GLY A 68 -2.95 -11.94 -2.00
CA GLY A 68 -1.85 -12.82 -1.58
C GLY A 68 -0.49 -12.12 -1.45
N SER A 69 -0.46 -10.79 -1.52
CA SER A 69 0.76 -9.97 -1.44
C SER A 69 1.06 -9.54 0.00
N ILE A 70 2.33 -9.23 0.29
CA ILE A 70 2.78 -8.74 1.61
C ILE A 70 2.84 -7.20 1.59
N PRO A 71 2.05 -6.50 2.42
CA PRO A 71 2.15 -5.04 2.55
C PRO A 71 3.32 -4.66 3.48
N ILE A 72 4.21 -3.78 3.01
CA ILE A 72 5.22 -3.04 3.79
C ILE A 72 4.91 -1.56 3.60
N ILE A 73 4.07 -1.02 4.47
CA ILE A 73 3.62 0.36 4.39
C ILE A 73 4.22 1.12 5.57
N ASP A 74 4.83 2.27 5.31
CA ASP A 74 5.32 3.13 6.38
C ASP A 74 4.15 3.56 7.29
N TYR A 75 4.41 3.69 8.59
CA TYR A 75 3.33 3.90 9.55
C TYR A 75 2.99 5.38 9.74
N ASN A 76 1.71 5.74 9.61
CA ASN A 76 1.29 7.13 9.66
C ASN A 76 1.03 7.64 11.09
N ARG A 77 2.10 8.13 11.71
CA ARG A 77 2.05 8.66 13.09
C ARG A 77 1.24 9.95 13.26
N ARG A 78 0.92 10.68 12.18
CA ARG A 78 0.51 12.09 12.27
C ARG A 78 -0.97 12.32 12.57
N ASN A 79 -1.81 11.29 12.65
CA ASN A 79 -3.25 11.49 12.83
C ASN A 79 -4.00 10.37 13.58
N GLU A 80 -3.29 9.51 14.32
CA GLU A 80 -3.91 8.32 14.89
C GLU A 80 -4.21 8.39 16.39
N ASP A 81 -5.40 7.87 16.73
CA ASP A 81 -5.78 7.55 18.09
C ASP A 81 -4.93 6.36 18.58
N LEU A 82 -3.94 6.64 19.43
CA LEU A 82 -3.06 5.64 20.05
C LEU A 82 -3.71 4.95 21.27
N SER A 83 -5.04 5.05 21.43
CA SER A 83 -5.75 4.29 22.46
C SER A 83 -5.57 2.78 22.23
N LYS A 84 -5.44 2.01 23.32
CA LYS A 84 -5.34 0.53 23.27
C LYS A 84 -6.48 -0.09 22.47
N SER A 85 -7.67 0.48 22.56
CA SER A 85 -8.87 0.09 21.81
C SER A 85 -8.69 0.26 20.29
N ALA A 86 -8.15 1.40 19.85
CA ALA A 86 -7.89 1.65 18.44
C ALA A 86 -6.77 0.76 17.89
N MET A 87 -5.76 0.44 18.71
CA MET A 87 -4.68 -0.49 18.34
C MET A 87 -5.18 -1.95 18.22
N LEU A 88 -6.04 -2.40 19.14
CA LEU A 88 -6.66 -3.73 19.05
C LEU A 88 -7.59 -3.85 17.83
N ASN A 89 -8.38 -2.82 17.53
CA ASN A 89 -9.33 -2.86 16.41
C ASN A 89 -8.64 -2.91 15.03
N ARG A 90 -7.49 -2.25 14.87
CA ARG A 90 -6.74 -2.27 13.61
C ARG A 90 -5.86 -3.53 13.44
N GLY A 91 -5.50 -4.20 14.54
CA GLY A 91 -4.74 -5.46 14.54
C GLY A 91 -3.22 -5.31 14.40
N TYR A 92 -2.68 -4.12 14.64
CA TYR A 92 -1.24 -3.85 14.63
C TYR A 92 -0.87 -2.65 15.52
N ASP A 93 0.38 -2.61 15.98
CA ASP A 93 0.91 -1.60 16.89
C ASP A 93 1.39 -0.33 16.18
N GLN A 94 1.88 0.63 16.96
CA GLN A 94 2.43 1.93 16.50
C GLN A 94 3.72 1.81 15.66
N ASN A 95 4.22 0.59 15.46
CA ASN A 95 5.36 0.27 14.62
C ASN A 95 4.94 -0.59 13.41
N GLY A 96 3.64 -0.82 13.21
CA GLY A 96 3.12 -1.68 12.14
C GLY A 96 3.29 -3.18 12.40
N LEU A 97 3.66 -3.60 13.61
CA LEU A 97 3.73 -5.02 13.98
C LEU A 97 2.34 -5.54 14.35
N ALA A 98 1.99 -6.75 13.89
CA ALA A 98 0.73 -7.39 14.26
C ALA A 98 0.61 -7.56 15.78
N LEU A 99 -0.57 -7.26 16.33
CA LEU A 99 -0.94 -7.45 17.75
C LEU A 99 -1.69 -8.76 17.98
#